data_AF-K1R2Q0-F1
#
_entry.id   AF-K1R2Q0-F1
#
_cell.length_a   1.000
_cell.length_b   1.000
_cell.length_c   1.000
_cell.angle_alpha   90.00
_cell.angle_beta   90.00
_cell.angle_gamma   90.00
#
_symmetry.space_group_name_H-M   'P 1'
#
loop_
_entity.id
_entity.type
_entity.pdbx_description
1 polymer ?
#
loop_
_entity_poly.entity_id
_entity_poly.type
_entity_poly.pdbx_seq_one_letter_code
_entity_poly.pdbx_strand_id
1 'polypeptide(L)'
;MDSFQCSYGPAWTTPVSYPTQYFVHKENPTCRRCGLAHHVWNCVARFSMCFKCGKNGHFAGMCKTQKINRRIDVHAIKVTHKTDNASQTEKRKSKKKIQRDRDRIRVLNETRLYLAELPFRTKDSQFNEELTKNKLDDAKRKINVLREDIDHQTAKAKFFENRHFVVMAELQQRDKEIQQLEEQIQHLSRTLRDREEEIKRFKGTLS
;
A
#
# COMPACT_ATOMS: atom_id res chain seq x y z
N MET A 1 56.12 -9.38 -18.80
CA MET A 1 55.29 -10.56 -19.10
C MET A 1 55.43 -11.47 -17.91
N ASP A 2 54.36 -11.68 -17.16
CA ASP A 2 54.06 -12.93 -16.44
C ASP A 2 52.73 -12.80 -15.68
N SER A 3 51.85 -13.75 -16.02
CA SER A 3 50.65 -14.28 -15.35
C SER A 3 49.93 -13.46 -14.25
N PHE A 4 48.75 -12.92 -14.59
CA PHE A 4 47.64 -12.79 -13.65
C PHE A 4 46.60 -13.90 -13.95
N GLN A 5 46.62 -14.96 -13.14
CA GLN A 5 45.49 -15.90 -13.04
C GLN A 5 44.51 -15.36 -11.99
N CYS A 6 43.34 -14.91 -12.42
CA CYS A 6 42.21 -14.62 -11.53
C CYS A 6 41.20 -15.77 -11.67
N SER A 7 41.24 -16.70 -10.72
CA SER A 7 40.26 -17.79 -10.58
C SER A 7 38.97 -17.25 -9.97
N TYR A 8 37.90 -17.26 -10.76
CA TYR A 8 36.53 -17.11 -10.26
C TYR A 8 36.09 -18.41 -9.58
N GLY A 9 35.92 -18.37 -8.26
CA GLY A 9 35.15 -19.36 -7.50
C GLY A 9 33.80 -18.79 -7.08
N PRO A 10 32.70 -19.58 -7.04
CA PRO A 10 31.40 -19.11 -6.61
C PRO A 10 31.37 -19.04 -5.07
N ALA A 11 31.36 -17.83 -4.52
CA ALA A 11 31.13 -17.60 -3.10
C ALA A 11 29.62 -17.75 -2.83
N TRP A 12 29.23 -18.94 -2.38
CA TRP A 12 27.91 -19.19 -1.83
C TRP A 12 27.72 -18.31 -0.60
N THR A 13 26.59 -17.61 -0.60
CA THR A 13 26.04 -16.79 0.46
C THR A 13 26.05 -17.53 1.81
N THR A 14 26.94 -17.14 2.71
CA THR A 14 26.72 -17.33 4.14
C THR A 14 25.58 -16.40 4.58
N PRO A 15 24.49 -16.91 5.18
CA PRO A 15 23.49 -16.03 5.77
C PRO A 15 24.15 -15.32 6.96
N VAL A 16 24.21 -13.99 6.87
CA VAL A 16 24.58 -13.13 7.99
C VAL A 16 23.49 -13.31 9.05
N SER A 17 23.78 -14.18 10.02
CA SER A 17 23.06 -14.32 11.28
C SER A 17 23.25 -13.03 12.06
N TYR A 18 22.35 -12.07 11.86
CA TYR A 18 22.19 -10.98 12.80
C TYR A 18 21.57 -11.56 14.08
N PRO A 19 22.13 -11.30 15.27
CA PRO A 19 21.51 -11.69 16.51
C PRO A 19 20.23 -10.86 16.70
N THR A 20 19.08 -11.41 16.32
CA THR A 20 17.77 -10.93 16.75
C THR A 20 17.57 -11.24 18.23
N GLN A 21 18.30 -10.52 19.08
CA GLN A 21 17.88 -10.27 20.45
C GLN A 21 17.14 -8.93 20.50
N TYR A 22 15.99 -8.89 19.84
CA TYR A 22 15.01 -7.83 20.08
C TYR A 22 13.76 -8.48 20.63
N PHE A 23 13.72 -8.49 21.96
CA PHE A 23 12.64 -8.92 22.85
C PHE A 23 11.24 -8.88 22.22
N VAL A 24 10.85 -9.98 21.58
CA VAL A 24 9.45 -10.33 21.42
C VAL A 24 9.03 -10.93 22.75
N HIS A 25 8.33 -10.15 23.58
CA HIS A 25 7.66 -10.73 24.73
C HIS A 25 6.66 -11.79 24.22
N LYS A 26 6.88 -13.02 24.66
CA LYS A 26 6.24 -14.28 24.26
C LYS A 26 4.73 -14.36 24.60
N GLU A 27 4.16 -13.30 25.17
CA GLU A 27 2.74 -13.16 25.47
C GLU A 27 2.31 -11.77 25.03
N ASN A 28 1.57 -11.71 23.92
CA ASN A 28 1.20 -10.51 23.16
C ASN A 28 0.63 -9.38 24.05
N PRO A 29 1.44 -8.42 24.55
CA PRO A 29 0.94 -7.43 25.48
C PRO A 29 0.26 -6.34 24.66
N THR A 30 -1.07 -6.24 24.77
CA THR A 30 -1.84 -5.15 24.18
C THR A 30 -1.21 -3.80 24.54
N CYS A 31 -1.10 -2.92 23.56
CA CYS A 31 -0.46 -1.63 23.78
C CYS A 31 -1.22 -0.86 24.88
N ARG A 32 -0.56 -0.49 25.97
CA ARG A 32 -1.21 0.25 27.08
C ARG A 32 -1.73 1.64 26.68
N ARG A 33 -1.37 2.14 25.50
CA ARG A 33 -1.80 3.45 24.98
C ARG A 33 -3.09 3.36 24.16
N CYS A 34 -3.23 2.33 23.32
CA CYS A 34 -4.37 2.20 22.40
C CYS A 34 -5.16 0.89 22.52
N GLY A 35 -4.66 -0.13 23.23
CA GLY A 35 -5.27 -1.44 23.40
C GLY A 35 -5.01 -2.43 22.25
N LEU A 36 -4.36 -2.02 21.16
CA LEU A 36 -4.09 -2.87 19.99
C LEU A 36 -2.70 -3.55 20.06
N ALA A 37 -2.53 -4.66 19.34
CA ALA A 37 -1.25 -5.33 19.19
C ALA A 37 -0.43 -4.68 18.07
N HIS A 38 0.63 -3.94 18.44
CA HIS A 38 1.56 -3.34 17.49
C HIS A 38 2.90 -3.03 18.18
N HIS A 39 3.95 -2.76 17.40
CA HIS A 39 5.24 -2.31 17.92
C HIS A 39 5.14 -0.93 18.58
N VAL A 40 5.79 -0.70 19.72
CA VAL A 40 5.63 0.51 20.57
C VAL A 40 5.75 1.83 19.80
N TRP A 41 6.63 1.87 18.80
CA TRP A 41 6.90 3.05 17.98
C TRP A 41 5.79 3.37 16.96
N ASN A 42 5.00 2.38 16.56
CA ASN A 42 3.90 2.51 15.59
C ASN A 42 2.53 2.73 16.25
N CYS A 43 2.50 3.23 17.49
CA CYS A 43 1.25 3.49 18.18
C CYS A 43 0.50 4.68 17.58
N VAL A 44 -0.70 4.43 17.04
CA VAL A 44 -1.60 5.50 16.57
C VAL A 44 -1.94 6.49 17.69
N ALA A 45 -2.02 6.01 18.93
CA ALA A 45 -2.34 6.86 20.07
C ALA A 45 -1.18 7.76 20.51
N ARG A 46 0.02 7.64 19.93
CA ARG A 46 1.21 8.44 20.29
C ARG A 46 0.97 9.93 20.15
N PHE A 47 0.23 10.34 19.11
CA PHE A 47 -0.06 11.74 18.82
C PHE A 47 -1.54 12.10 19.04
N SER A 48 -2.37 11.14 19.47
CA SER A 48 -3.78 11.40 19.77
C SER A 48 -3.96 12.06 21.13
N MET A 49 -4.79 13.09 21.20
CA MET A 49 -5.20 13.75 22.44
C MET A 49 -6.35 12.99 23.11
N CYS A 50 -6.23 12.74 24.42
CA CYS A 50 -7.29 12.10 25.19
C CYS A 50 -8.41 13.09 25.53
N PHE A 51 -9.64 12.81 25.10
CA PHE A 51 -10.80 13.67 25.39
C PHE A 51 -11.19 13.74 26.88
N LYS A 52 -10.72 12.83 27.73
CA LYS A 52 -11.01 12.85 29.18
C LYS A 52 -10.06 13.75 29.98
N CYS A 53 -8.77 13.79 29.62
CA CYS A 53 -7.75 14.49 30.40
C CYS A 53 -6.92 15.52 29.61
N GLY A 54 -7.15 15.63 28.30
CA GLY A 54 -6.46 16.56 27.41
C GLY A 54 -4.99 16.23 27.13
N LYS A 55 -4.46 15.11 27.62
CA LYS A 55 -3.06 14.71 27.42
C LYS A 55 -2.90 13.81 26.19
N ASN A 56 -1.78 13.96 25.49
CA ASN A 56 -1.45 13.11 24.33
C ASN A 56 -0.89 11.74 24.78
N GLY A 57 -0.90 10.77 23.87
CA GLY A 57 -0.23 9.48 24.08
C GLY A 57 -1.16 8.34 24.52
N HIS A 58 -2.49 8.54 24.54
CA HIS A 58 -3.47 7.48 24.80
C HIS A 58 -4.88 7.89 24.34
N PHE A 59 -5.76 6.90 24.16
CA PHE A 59 -7.20 7.15 23.92
C PHE A 59 -8.00 7.26 25.22
N ALA A 60 -9.19 7.87 25.14
CA ALA A 60 -10.10 8.03 26.28
C ALA A 60 -10.50 6.71 26.96
N GLY A 61 -10.52 5.59 26.22
CA GLY A 61 -10.75 4.26 26.76
C GLY A 61 -9.63 3.75 27.67
N MET A 62 -8.38 4.15 27.41
CA MET A 62 -7.18 3.75 28.17
C MET A 62 -6.74 4.80 29.20
N CYS A 63 -7.57 5.84 29.41
CA CYS A 63 -7.27 6.92 30.33
C CYS A 63 -7.43 6.46 31.78
N LYS A 64 -6.33 6.51 32.55
CA LYS A 64 -6.29 6.14 33.97
C LYS A 64 -6.69 7.30 34.91
N THR A 65 -7.00 8.47 34.37
CA THR A 65 -7.38 9.63 35.18
C THR A 65 -8.82 9.45 35.67
N GLN A 66 -9.02 9.36 36.98
CA GLN A 66 -10.35 9.36 37.59
C GLN A 66 -11.03 10.72 37.35
N LYS A 67 -12.34 10.68 37.08
CA LYS A 67 -13.17 11.82 36.66
C LYS A 67 -12.91 13.05 37.52
N ILE A 68 -12.26 14.07 36.97
CA ILE A 68 -12.43 15.43 37.48
C ILE A 68 -13.80 15.87 36.96
N ASN A 69 -14.85 15.60 37.74
CA ASN A 69 -16.17 16.14 37.51
C ASN A 69 -16.07 17.67 37.57
N ARG A 70 -15.99 18.34 36.42
CA ARG A 70 -16.32 19.76 36.34
C ARG A 70 -17.84 19.88 36.44
N ARG A 71 -18.36 19.84 37.68
CA ARG A 71 -19.68 20.39 37.98
C ARG A 71 -19.57 21.90 37.78
N ILE A 72 -20.20 22.41 36.73
CA ILE A 72 -20.56 23.83 36.67
C ILE A 72 -21.93 23.89 37.33
N ASP A 73 -21.96 24.38 38.57
CA ASP A 73 -23.16 24.61 39.34
C ASP A 73 -24.02 25.67 38.63
N VAL A 74 -25.13 25.24 38.03
CA VAL A 74 -26.19 26.13 37.56
C VAL A 74 -27.15 26.34 38.72
N HIS A 75 -27.25 27.59 39.14
CA HIS A 75 -28.02 28.10 40.27
C HIS A 75 -29.43 27.52 40.43
N ALA A 76 -29.77 27.32 41.71
CA ALA A 76 -31.08 27.04 42.26
C ALA A 76 -32.16 27.99 41.72
N ILE A 77 -33.20 27.41 41.10
CA ILE A 77 -34.46 28.11 40.83
C ILE A 77 -35.37 27.87 42.05
N LYS A 78 -35.50 28.90 42.90
CA LYS A 78 -36.56 28.99 43.90
C LYS A 78 -37.89 29.19 43.18
N VAL A 79 -38.78 28.19 43.28
CA VAL A 79 -40.19 28.34 42.88
C VAL A 79 -40.94 28.96 44.05
N THR A 80 -41.34 30.22 43.90
CA THR A 80 -42.34 30.85 44.77
C THR A 80 -43.71 30.76 44.12
N HIS A 81 -44.64 30.06 44.76
CA HIS A 81 -46.06 30.12 44.45
C HIS A 81 -46.58 31.53 44.77
N LYS A 82 -47.17 32.20 43.78
CA LYS A 82 -48.07 33.33 44.00
C LYS A 82 -49.26 33.26 43.04
N THR A 83 -50.36 33.68 43.63
CA THR A 83 -51.77 33.45 43.33
C THR A 83 -52.31 34.24 42.14
N ASP A 84 -53.40 33.71 41.61
CA ASP A 84 -54.26 34.26 40.58
C ASP A 84 -54.75 35.67 40.91
N ASN A 85 -54.65 36.57 39.92
CA ASN A 85 -55.59 37.67 39.60
C ASN A 85 -54.91 38.68 38.64
N ALA A 86 -55.01 38.46 37.32
CA ALA A 86 -54.51 39.41 36.31
C ALA A 86 -55.32 39.40 35.00
N SER A 87 -56.64 39.40 35.10
CA SER A 87 -57.53 39.52 33.94
C SER A 87 -57.64 40.99 33.50
N GLN A 88 -56.74 41.42 32.60
CA GLN A 88 -57.01 42.25 31.40
C GLN A 88 -55.78 43.03 30.89
N THR A 89 -54.76 43.31 31.71
CA THR A 89 -53.51 43.98 31.26
C THR A 89 -52.51 43.05 30.58
N GLU A 90 -52.63 41.72 30.75
CA GLU A 90 -51.74 40.72 30.15
C GLU A 90 -51.95 40.54 28.64
N LYS A 91 -53.19 40.68 28.15
CA LYS A 91 -53.50 40.53 26.70
C LYS A 91 -52.81 41.57 25.83
N ARG A 92 -52.50 42.77 26.35
CA ARG A 92 -51.74 43.81 25.63
C ARG A 92 -50.23 43.55 25.65
N LYS A 93 -49.69 42.98 26.73
CA LYS A 93 -48.27 42.58 26.82
C LYS A 93 -47.95 41.38 25.92
N SER A 94 -48.91 40.45 25.72
CA SER A 94 -48.71 39.30 24.83
C SER A 94 -48.64 39.69 23.34
N LYS A 95 -49.49 40.61 22.87
CA LYS A 95 -49.46 41.08 21.47
C LYS A 95 -48.15 41.80 21.11
N LYS A 96 -47.63 42.66 21.99
CA LYS A 96 -46.31 43.32 21.78
C LYS A 96 -45.15 42.32 21.81
N LYS A 97 -45.24 41.24 22.57
CA LYS A 97 -44.23 40.16 22.56
C LYS A 97 -44.27 39.37 21.24
N ILE A 98 -45.47 38.97 20.80
CA ILE A 98 -45.68 38.27 19.52
C ILE A 98 -45.15 39.10 18.35
N GLN A 99 -45.40 40.41 18.35
CA GLN A 99 -44.89 41.29 17.29
C GLN A 99 -43.35 41.34 17.27
N ARG A 100 -42.70 41.50 18.44
CA ARG A 100 -41.23 41.47 18.54
C ARG A 100 -40.64 40.14 18.09
N ASP A 101 -41.29 39.02 18.41
CA ASP A 101 -40.82 37.70 17.99
C ASP A 101 -40.96 37.52 16.46
N ARG A 102 -42.04 38.03 15.85
CA ARG A 102 -42.17 38.07 14.38
C ARG A 102 -41.10 38.94 13.73
N ASP A 103 -40.82 40.11 14.29
CA ASP A 103 -39.78 41.01 13.77
C ASP A 103 -38.39 40.37 13.88
N ARG A 104 -38.10 39.66 14.99
CA ARG A 104 -36.87 38.88 15.16
C ARG A 104 -36.74 37.77 14.10
N ILE A 105 -37.81 37.02 13.84
CA ILE A 105 -37.81 35.97 12.81
C ILE A 105 -37.60 36.56 11.42
N ARG A 106 -38.21 37.72 11.12
CA ARG A 106 -38.02 38.42 9.85
C ARG A 106 -36.55 38.79 9.64
N VAL A 107 -35.94 39.47 10.62
CA VAL A 107 -34.51 39.86 10.55
C VAL A 107 -33.61 38.63 10.42
N LEU A 108 -33.93 37.54 11.12
CA LEU A 108 -33.16 36.29 11.02
C LEU A 108 -33.23 35.69 9.61
N ASN A 109 -34.41 35.71 8.99
CA ASN A 109 -34.61 35.21 7.63
C ASN A 109 -33.93 36.10 6.58
N GLU A 110 -33.98 37.43 6.74
CA GLU A 110 -33.26 38.38 5.89
C GLU A 110 -31.75 38.18 5.99
N THR A 111 -31.22 38.03 7.21
CA THR A 111 -29.79 37.75 7.44
C THR A 111 -29.36 36.44 6.79
N ARG A 112 -30.20 35.40 6.89
CA ARG A 112 -29.94 34.09 6.28
C ARG A 112 -29.89 34.15 4.75
N LEU A 113 -30.77 34.94 4.12
CA LEU A 113 -30.74 35.15 2.67
C LEU A 113 -29.47 35.89 2.25
N TYR A 114 -29.12 36.96 2.97
CA TYR A 114 -27.90 37.73 2.70
C TYR A 114 -26.63 36.87 2.85
N LEU A 115 -26.57 36.01 3.86
CA LEU A 115 -25.47 35.07 4.05
C LEU A 115 -25.41 33.98 2.97
N ALA A 116 -26.54 33.59 2.37
CA ALA A 116 -26.60 32.64 1.28
C ALA A 116 -26.09 33.23 -0.05
N GLU A 117 -26.22 34.53 -0.23
CA GLU A 117 -25.74 35.28 -1.41
C GLU A 117 -24.25 35.66 -1.33
N LEU A 118 -23.60 35.47 -0.17
CA LEU A 118 -22.19 35.82 -0.04
C LEU A 118 -21.29 34.96 -0.94
N PRO A 119 -20.28 35.57 -1.59
CA PRO A 119 -19.41 34.93 -2.58
C PRO A 119 -18.39 33.96 -1.95
N PHE A 120 -18.47 33.67 -0.65
CA PHE A 120 -17.55 32.75 0.00
C PHE A 120 -17.73 31.30 -0.48
N ARG A 121 -18.91 30.94 -1.02
CA ARG A 121 -19.15 29.58 -1.53
C ARG A 121 -18.46 29.25 -2.86
N THR A 122 -18.08 30.24 -3.67
CA THR A 122 -17.49 29.99 -4.99
C THR A 122 -15.97 29.74 -4.94
N LYS A 123 -15.28 30.17 -3.89
CA LYS A 123 -13.84 29.94 -3.72
C LYS A 123 -13.52 28.49 -3.35
N ASP A 124 -14.42 27.82 -2.63
CA ASP A 124 -14.28 26.42 -2.28
C ASP A 124 -14.39 25.50 -3.52
N SER A 125 -15.10 25.93 -4.58
CA SER A 125 -15.20 25.12 -5.81
C SER A 125 -13.91 25.18 -6.64
N GLN A 126 -13.31 26.38 -6.79
CA GLN A 126 -12.05 26.53 -7.52
C GLN A 126 -10.90 25.78 -6.86
N PHE A 127 -10.80 25.83 -5.53
CA PHE A 127 -9.75 25.09 -4.81
C PHE A 127 -9.91 23.57 -4.94
N ASN A 128 -11.14 23.06 -4.89
CA ASN A 128 -11.40 21.64 -5.10
C ASN A 128 -11.11 21.19 -6.54
N GLU A 129 -11.36 22.05 -7.53
CA GLU A 129 -11.05 21.78 -8.93
C GLU A 129 -9.53 21.73 -9.17
N GLU A 130 -8.78 22.66 -8.60
CA GLU A 130 -7.31 22.67 -8.70
C GLU A 130 -6.67 21.47 -7.97
N LEU A 131 -7.21 21.09 -6.81
CA LEU A 131 -6.77 19.90 -6.08
C LEU A 131 -7.03 18.61 -6.88
N THR A 132 -8.18 18.50 -7.54
CA THR A 132 -8.49 17.32 -8.37
C THR A 132 -7.62 17.27 -9.62
N LYS A 133 -7.35 18.42 -10.27
CA LYS A 133 -6.45 18.52 -11.41
C LYS A 133 -5.02 18.09 -11.06
N ASN A 134 -4.48 18.57 -9.94
CA ASN A 134 -3.14 18.19 -9.49
C ASN A 134 -3.02 16.69 -9.19
N LYS A 135 -4.03 16.09 -8.56
CA LYS A 135 -4.07 14.64 -8.34
C LYS A 135 -4.15 13.86 -9.65
N LEU A 136 -4.91 14.36 -10.62
CA LEU A 136 -5.02 13.74 -11.94
C LEU A 136 -3.69 13.79 -12.69
N ASP A 137 -2.96 14.90 -12.64
CA ASP A 137 -1.67 15.05 -13.31
C ASP A 137 -0.56 14.22 -12.64
N ASP A 138 -0.60 14.06 -11.31
CA ASP A 138 0.26 13.12 -10.60
C ASP A 138 -0.05 11.66 -11.00
N ALA A 139 -1.33 11.29 -11.07
CA ALA A 139 -1.73 9.96 -11.52
C ALA A 139 -1.30 9.67 -12.96
N LYS A 140 -1.46 10.64 -13.88
CA LYS A 140 -1.00 10.53 -15.27
C LYS A 140 0.51 10.33 -15.36
N ARG A 141 1.29 11.08 -14.57
CA ARG A 141 2.75 10.91 -14.52
C ARG A 141 3.13 9.50 -14.04
N LYS A 142 2.50 9.01 -12.98
CA LYS A 142 2.72 7.63 -12.48
C LYS A 142 2.37 6.58 -13.52
N ILE A 143 1.26 6.75 -14.24
CA ILE A 143 0.85 5.83 -15.33
C ILE A 143 1.90 5.81 -16.45
N ASN A 144 2.45 6.96 -16.83
CA ASN A 144 3.47 7.03 -17.88
C ASN A 144 4.76 6.32 -17.46
N VAL A 145 5.25 6.54 -16.23
CA VAL A 145 6.43 5.84 -15.70
C VAL A 145 6.22 4.32 -15.71
N LEU A 146 5.06 3.85 -15.25
CA LEU A 146 4.73 2.42 -15.27
C LEU A 146 4.66 1.86 -16.69
N ARG A 147 4.17 2.65 -17.66
CA ARG A 147 4.13 2.24 -19.07
C ARG A 147 5.53 2.06 -19.63
N GLU A 148 6.44 3.00 -19.36
CA GLU A 148 7.84 2.90 -19.77
C GLU A 148 8.53 1.67 -19.16
N ASP A 149 8.29 1.37 -17.89
CA ASP A 149 8.81 0.16 -17.22
C ASP A 149 8.27 -1.12 -17.88
N ILE A 150 6.98 -1.17 -18.20
CA ILE A 150 6.36 -2.32 -18.88
C ILE A 150 6.96 -2.51 -20.28
N ASP A 151 7.15 -1.42 -21.03
CA ASP A 151 7.75 -1.48 -22.37
C ASP A 151 9.20 -1.97 -22.31
N HIS A 152 9.97 -1.50 -21.33
CA HIS A 152 11.33 -1.97 -21.09
C HIS A 152 11.38 -3.46 -20.74
N GLN A 153 10.51 -3.93 -19.85
CA GLN A 153 10.43 -5.35 -19.49
C GLN A 153 9.99 -6.21 -20.67
N THR A 154 9.05 -5.71 -21.49
CA THR A 154 8.57 -6.40 -22.68
C THR A 154 9.69 -6.53 -23.72
N ALA A 155 10.46 -5.47 -23.95
CA ALA A 155 11.63 -5.51 -24.83
C ALA A 155 12.68 -6.51 -24.33
N LYS A 156 12.94 -6.53 -23.02
CA LYS A 156 13.84 -7.48 -22.37
C LYS A 156 13.36 -8.93 -22.54
N ALA A 157 12.07 -9.20 -22.39
CA ALA A 157 11.48 -10.52 -22.60
C ALA A 157 11.65 -11.00 -24.05
N LYS A 158 11.34 -10.14 -25.03
CA LYS A 158 11.55 -10.44 -26.46
C LYS A 158 13.00 -10.74 -26.82
N PHE A 159 13.94 -10.06 -26.18
CA PHE A 159 15.37 -10.35 -26.36
C PHE A 159 15.72 -11.78 -25.91
N PHE A 160 15.17 -12.22 -24.77
CA PHE A 160 15.38 -13.58 -24.29
C PHE A 160 14.70 -14.63 -25.19
N GLU A 161 13.49 -14.36 -25.69
CA GLU A 161 12.80 -15.25 -26.63
C GLU A 161 13.61 -15.43 -27.92
N ASN A 162 14.11 -14.35 -28.50
CA ASN A 162 14.95 -14.41 -29.69
C ASN A 162 16.23 -15.20 -29.43
N ARG A 163 16.89 -14.97 -28.29
CA ARG A 163 18.10 -15.72 -27.90
C ARG A 163 17.79 -17.21 -27.70
N HIS A 164 16.67 -17.53 -27.05
CA HIS A 164 16.23 -18.90 -26.84
C HIS A 164 15.96 -19.60 -28.18
N PHE A 165 15.28 -18.92 -29.11
CA PHE A 165 15.01 -19.46 -30.44
C PHE A 165 16.30 -19.77 -31.22
N VAL A 166 17.27 -18.86 -31.21
CA VAL A 166 18.59 -19.08 -31.85
C VAL A 166 19.30 -20.29 -31.24
N VAL A 167 19.37 -20.36 -29.91
CA VAL A 167 20.01 -21.49 -29.22
C VAL A 167 19.31 -22.82 -29.54
N MET A 168 17.98 -22.84 -29.60
CA MET A 168 17.23 -24.05 -29.96
C MET A 168 17.49 -24.49 -31.40
N ALA A 169 17.59 -23.54 -32.35
CA ALA A 169 17.94 -23.86 -33.74
C ALA A 169 19.37 -24.41 -33.85
N GLU A 170 20.33 -23.83 -33.13
CA GLU A 170 21.72 -24.32 -33.08
C GLU A 170 21.80 -25.74 -32.50
N LEU A 171 21.05 -26.03 -31.44
CA LEU A 171 20.99 -27.37 -30.85
C LEU A 171 20.40 -28.38 -31.82
N GLN A 172 19.29 -28.05 -32.49
CA GLN A 172 18.70 -28.91 -33.52
C GLN A 172 19.65 -29.21 -34.67
N GLN A 173 20.49 -28.24 -35.05
CA GLN A 173 21.50 -28.45 -36.08
C GLN A 173 22.61 -29.41 -35.59
N ARG A 174 23.11 -29.21 -34.37
CA ARG A 174 24.10 -30.13 -33.77
C ARG A 174 23.57 -31.55 -33.63
N ASP A 175 22.30 -31.72 -33.25
CA ASP A 175 21.70 -33.05 -33.15
C ASP A 175 21.69 -33.79 -34.50
N LYS A 176 21.43 -33.06 -35.61
CA LYS A 176 21.51 -33.64 -36.96
C LYS A 176 22.95 -34.01 -37.34
N GLU A 177 23.92 -33.17 -37.00
CA GLU A 177 25.35 -33.47 -37.24
C GLU A 177 25.79 -34.70 -36.45
N ILE A 178 25.37 -34.82 -35.18
CA ILE A 178 25.63 -36.01 -34.34
C ILE A 178 25.03 -37.25 -34.99
N GLN A 179 23.77 -37.21 -35.43
CA GLN A 179 23.13 -38.33 -36.12
C GLN A 179 23.88 -38.76 -37.39
N GLN A 180 24.32 -37.80 -38.20
CA GLN A 180 25.12 -38.10 -39.40
C GLN A 180 26.45 -38.76 -39.06
N LEU A 181 27.13 -38.29 -38.01
CA LEU A 181 28.38 -38.90 -37.54
C LEU A 181 28.15 -40.32 -36.99
N GLU A 182 27.05 -40.55 -36.28
CA GLU A 182 26.66 -41.88 -35.79
C GLU A 182 26.44 -42.85 -36.95
N GLU A 183 25.74 -42.42 -38.01
CA GLU A 183 25.54 -43.22 -39.22
C GLU A 183 26.87 -43.55 -39.91
N GLN A 184 27.78 -42.58 -40.00
CA GLN A 184 29.13 -42.80 -40.55
C GLN A 184 29.93 -43.81 -39.73
N ILE A 185 29.91 -43.69 -38.39
CA ILE A 185 30.57 -44.65 -37.49
C ILE A 185 29.98 -46.05 -37.68
N GLN A 186 28.66 -46.17 -37.78
CA GLN A 186 28.01 -47.46 -38.02
C GLN A 186 28.40 -48.07 -39.35
N HIS A 187 28.45 -47.26 -40.42
CA HIS A 187 28.89 -47.71 -41.74
C HIS A 187 30.34 -48.22 -41.70
N LEU A 188 31.27 -47.42 -41.18
CA LEU A 188 32.68 -47.81 -41.04
C LEU A 188 32.85 -49.08 -40.20
N SER A 189 32.08 -49.21 -39.12
CA SER A 189 32.10 -50.41 -38.28
C SER A 189 31.67 -51.66 -39.03
N ARG A 190 30.68 -51.56 -39.94
CA ARG A 190 30.28 -52.69 -40.81
C ARG A 190 31.41 -53.05 -41.77
N THR A 191 31.96 -52.05 -42.48
CA THR A 191 33.07 -52.27 -43.43
C THR A 191 34.30 -52.91 -42.77
N LEU A 192 34.62 -52.52 -41.53
CA LEU A 192 35.71 -53.13 -40.77
C LEU A 192 35.42 -54.60 -40.47
N ARG A 193 34.20 -54.95 -40.04
CA ARG A 193 33.81 -56.35 -39.81
C ARG A 193 33.91 -57.20 -41.07
N ASP A 194 33.43 -56.68 -42.20
CA ASP A 194 33.48 -57.40 -43.49
C ASP A 194 34.94 -57.69 -43.88
N ARG A 195 35.84 -56.70 -43.75
CA ARG A 195 37.27 -56.88 -44.00
C ARG A 195 37.93 -57.85 -43.03
N GLU A 196 37.56 -57.83 -41.75
CA GLU A 196 38.06 -58.79 -40.77
C GLU A 196 37.66 -60.23 -41.13
N GLU A 197 36.44 -60.43 -41.63
CA GLU A 197 35.98 -61.74 -42.12
C GLU A 197 36.73 -62.18 -43.38
N GLU A 198 36.98 -61.29 -44.33
CA GLU A 198 37.81 -61.58 -45.51
C GLU A 198 39.21 -62.04 -45.10
N ILE A 199 39.87 -61.30 -44.20
CA ILE A 199 41.21 -61.65 -43.69
C ILE A 199 41.19 -63.03 -43.02
N LYS A 200 40.15 -63.35 -42.23
CA LYS A 200 40.00 -64.68 -41.60
C LYS A 200 39.89 -65.79 -42.66
N ARG A 201 39.12 -65.57 -43.74
CA ARG A 201 38.99 -66.54 -44.84
C ARG A 201 40.32 -66.79 -45.55
N PHE A 202 41.08 -65.74 -45.88
CA PHE A 202 42.39 -65.86 -46.51
C PHE A 202 43.41 -66.61 -45.65
N LYS A 203 43.41 -66.38 -44.32
CA LYS A 203 44.27 -67.11 -43.40
C LYS A 203 43.92 -68.61 -43.33
N GLY A 204 42.63 -68.96 -43.38
CA GLY A 204 42.17 -70.34 -43.36
C GLY A 204 42.53 -71.13 -44.62
N THR A 205 42.68 -70.48 -45.78
CA THR A 205 43.09 -71.14 -47.03
C THR A 205 44.60 -71.37 -47.16
N LEU A 206 45.42 -70.73 -46.32
CA LEU A 206 46.88 -70.81 -46.35
C LEU A 206 47.47 -71.81 -45.34
N SER A 207 46.61 -72.48 -44.57
CA SER A 207 46.99 -73.46 -43.53
C SER A 207 46.55 -74.86 -43.91
#